data_AF-A0A7N2M693-F1
#
_entry.id   AF-A0A7N2M693-F1
#
_cell.length_a   1.000
_cell.length_b   1.000
_cell.length_c   1.000
_cell.angle_alpha   90.00
_cell.angle_beta   90.00
_cell.angle_gamma   90.00
#
_symmetry.space_group_name_H-M   'P 1'
#
loop_
_entity.id
_entity.type
_entity.pdbx_description
1 polymer ?
#
loop_
_entity_poly.entity_id
_entity_poly.type
_entity_poly.pdbx_seq_one_letter_code
_entity_poly.pdbx_strand_id
1 'polypeptide(L)'
;MDIKSFRRVAILQYQQLCVVFPISNIGDGSALGSGERGGVTHVGGNMLNSIPAADAIFMKWTLEICTDDECKLIMENCNKAVPVGGKLILCEPVLPEQSDESHMTRALLEGDIFIMTVYRTKGKHRTEEEYRQLGHSAGFKHFRPFYLNDFFTILEFQK
;
A
#
# COMPACT_ATOMS: atom_id res chain seq x y z
N MET A 1 15.16 1.03 -0.89
CA MET A 1 14.17 2.04 -1.30
C MET A 1 14.55 3.35 -0.62
N ASP A 2 14.87 4.41 -1.37
CA ASP A 2 15.19 5.71 -0.79
C ASP A 2 13.92 6.55 -0.67
N ILE A 3 13.29 6.57 0.51
CA ILE A 3 12.09 7.36 0.78
C ILE A 3 12.40 8.85 0.90
N LYS A 4 13.67 9.22 1.15
CA LYS A 4 14.06 10.61 1.42
C LYS A 4 14.02 11.49 0.17
N SER A 5 13.92 10.90 -1.02
CA SER A 5 13.81 11.64 -2.28
C SER A 5 12.42 12.24 -2.53
N PHE A 6 11.39 11.81 -1.80
CA PHE A 6 10.01 12.26 -2.02
C PHE A 6 9.69 13.50 -1.20
N ARG A 7 9.02 14.48 -1.78
CA ARG A 7 8.59 15.68 -1.05
C ARG A 7 7.24 15.46 -0.38
N ARG A 8 6.36 14.67 -1.02
CA ARG A 8 5.04 14.29 -0.52
C ARG A 8 4.80 12.79 -0.60
N VAL A 9 4.50 12.19 0.55
CA VAL A 9 4.09 10.78 0.65
C VAL A 9 2.69 10.70 1.23
N ALA A 10 1.77 10.05 0.53
CA ALA A 10 0.45 9.70 1.07
C ALA A 10 0.49 8.31 1.71
N ILE A 11 0.15 8.18 2.99
CA ILE A 11 -0.04 6.88 3.65
C ILE A 11 -1.52 6.54 3.70
N LEU A 12 -1.87 5.34 3.24
CA LEU A 12 -3.21 4.79 3.25
C LEU A 12 -3.30 3.67 4.29
N GLN A 13 -4.21 3.83 5.27
CA GLN A 13 -4.56 2.80 6.25
C GLN A 13 -6.08 2.67 6.38
N TYR A 14 -6.57 1.43 6.40
CA TYR A 14 -7.91 1.03 6.83
C TYR A 14 -9.03 1.96 6.35
N GLN A 15 -9.28 1.96 5.04
CA GLN A 15 -10.39 2.61 4.33
C GLN A 15 -10.62 4.13 4.55
N GLN A 16 -9.96 4.83 5.48
CA GLN A 16 -10.34 6.21 5.84
C GLN A 16 -9.24 7.20 6.25
N LEU A 17 -7.94 6.90 6.12
CA LEU A 17 -6.93 7.91 6.48
C LEU A 17 -5.84 8.05 5.42
N CYS A 18 -5.80 9.22 4.77
CA CYS A 18 -4.66 9.71 4.00
C CYS A 18 -3.82 10.61 4.93
N VAL A 19 -2.58 10.24 5.18
CA VAL A 19 -1.58 11.12 5.81
C VAL A 19 -0.61 11.61 4.75
N VAL A 20 -0.52 12.93 4.53
CA VAL A 20 0.45 13.53 3.61
C VAL A 20 1.61 14.16 4.39
N PHE A 21 2.84 13.72 4.13
CA PHE A 21 4.07 14.31 4.70
C PHE A 21 4.63 15.40 3.79
N PRO A 22 5.09 16.55 4.32
CA PRO A 22 6.33 17.18 3.86
C PRO A 22 7.54 16.67 4.66
N ILE A 23 8.56 16.09 4.00
CA ILE A 23 9.74 15.50 4.66
C ILE A 23 10.63 16.52 5.41
N SER A 24 10.30 17.82 5.47
CA SER A 24 11.21 18.82 6.04
C SER A 24 11.45 18.75 7.56
N ASN A 25 10.60 18.11 8.39
CA ASN A 25 10.77 18.16 9.87
C ASN A 25 10.58 16.80 10.57
N ILE A 26 11.42 15.81 10.28
CA ILE A 26 11.62 14.67 11.20
C ILE A 26 12.70 15.08 12.22
N GLY A 27 12.32 15.80 13.28
CA GLY A 27 13.25 16.16 14.36
C GLY A 27 12.73 17.06 15.48
N ASP A 28 11.70 17.86 15.24
CA ASP A 28 11.40 19.01 16.08
C ASP A 28 9.96 18.92 16.60
N GLY A 29 9.83 18.29 17.77
CA GLY A 29 8.58 18.19 18.50
C GLY A 29 8.12 19.54 19.03
N SER A 30 7.37 20.30 18.25
CA SER A 30 6.45 21.33 18.76
C SER A 30 5.49 21.83 17.68
N ALA A 31 4.18 21.65 17.87
CA ALA A 31 3.18 22.72 17.80
C ALA A 31 1.75 22.19 18.00
N LEU A 32 0.98 22.97 18.75
CA LEU A 32 -0.44 22.81 19.09
C LEU A 32 -1.32 23.59 18.10
N GLY A 33 -2.50 23.05 17.79
CA GLY A 33 -3.62 23.79 17.16
C GLY A 33 -3.89 23.41 15.70
N SER A 34 -5.11 22.94 15.43
CA SER A 34 -5.68 22.51 14.13
C SER A 34 -4.83 21.54 13.28
N GLY A 35 -5.05 20.24 13.49
CA GLY A 35 -4.89 19.18 12.47
C GLY A 35 -3.48 18.77 12.03
N GLU A 36 -2.49 19.66 12.13
CA GLU A 36 -1.13 19.40 11.68
C GLU A 36 -0.22 19.15 12.89
N ARG A 37 0.23 17.90 13.05
CA ARG A 37 1.25 17.55 14.03
C ARG A 37 2.51 17.15 13.27
N GLY A 38 3.56 17.98 13.33
CA GLY A 38 4.90 17.60 12.85
C GLY A 38 5.00 17.29 11.35
N GLY A 39 4.49 18.19 10.49
CA GLY A 39 4.58 18.00 9.03
C GLY A 39 3.72 16.85 8.52
N VAL A 40 2.62 16.54 9.21
CA VAL A 40 1.62 15.56 8.79
C VAL A 40 0.28 16.27 8.66
N THR A 41 -0.28 16.22 7.45
CA THR A 41 -1.65 16.68 7.18
C THR A 41 -2.56 15.46 7.05
N HIS A 42 -3.59 15.39 7.90
CA HIS A 42 -4.62 14.36 7.82
C HIS A 42 -5.71 14.78 6.84
N VAL A 43 -5.97 13.94 5.84
CA VAL A 43 -7.03 14.14 4.85
C VAL A 43 -8.00 12.97 4.95
N GLY A 44 -9.25 13.28 5.32
CA GLY A 44 -10.34 12.31 5.27
C GLY A 44 -10.81 12.08 3.83
N GLY A 45 -11.18 10.85 3.50
CA GLY A 45 -11.65 10.52 2.16
C GLY A 45 -11.89 9.02 1.97
N ASN A 46 -12.31 8.66 0.75
CA ASN A 46 -12.47 7.28 0.33
C ASN A 46 -11.55 7.01 -0.87
N MET A 47 -10.60 6.08 -0.70
CA MET A 47 -9.62 5.71 -1.72
C MET A 47 -10.24 5.10 -3.00
N LEU A 48 -11.46 4.56 -2.93
CA LEU A 48 -12.21 4.10 -4.10
C LEU A 48 -12.67 5.27 -4.98
N ASN A 49 -12.85 6.46 -4.39
CA ASN A 49 -13.27 7.65 -5.11
C ASN A 49 -12.06 8.44 -5.63
N SER A 50 -11.10 8.74 -4.74
CA SER A 50 -9.94 9.56 -5.07
C SER A 50 -8.85 9.46 -4.01
N ILE A 51 -7.59 9.58 -4.43
CA ILE A 51 -6.43 9.68 -3.55
C ILE A 51 -5.77 11.06 -3.78
N PRO A 52 -5.39 11.79 -2.72
CA PRO A 52 -4.68 13.07 -2.84
C PRO A 52 -3.37 12.92 -3.63
N ALA A 53 -3.02 13.93 -4.43
CA ALA A 53 -1.80 13.90 -5.23
C ALA A 53 -0.54 13.90 -4.33
N ALA A 54 0.38 12.97 -4.61
CA ALA A 54 1.62 12.79 -3.86
C ALA A 54 2.74 12.27 -4.79
N ASP A 55 4.00 12.45 -4.40
CA ASP A 55 5.13 11.96 -5.18
C ASP A 55 5.29 10.44 -5.01
N ALA A 56 4.92 9.92 -3.85
CA ALA A 56 4.75 8.51 -3.58
C ALA A 56 3.51 8.22 -2.74
N ILE A 57 2.96 7.04 -2.88
CA ILE A 57 1.86 6.52 -2.07
C ILE A 57 2.34 5.26 -1.37
N PHE A 58 2.20 5.19 -0.06
CA PHE A 58 2.48 4.00 0.74
C PHE A 58 1.17 3.43 1.27
N MET A 59 0.99 2.12 1.11
CA MET A 59 -0.20 1.41 1.57
C MET A 59 0.22 0.12 2.24
N LYS A 60 -0.37 -0.17 3.40
CA LYS A 60 -0.09 -1.40 4.15
C LYS A 60 -1.42 -2.08 4.47
N TRP A 61 -1.51 -3.40 4.28
CA TRP A 61 -2.64 -4.21 4.72
C TRP A 61 -4.00 -3.68 4.26
N THR A 62 -4.07 -3.29 3.00
CA THR A 62 -5.27 -2.64 2.46
C THR A 62 -5.81 -3.42 1.28
N LEU A 63 -4.96 -3.95 0.41
CA LEU A 63 -5.44 -4.71 -0.75
C LEU A 63 -5.91 -6.12 -0.37
N GLU A 64 -5.39 -6.70 0.70
CA GLU A 64 -5.81 -8.03 1.15
C GLU A 64 -7.29 -8.09 1.60
N ILE A 65 -7.84 -6.98 2.12
CA ILE A 65 -9.25 -6.88 2.55
C ILE A 65 -10.21 -6.37 1.46
N CYS A 66 -9.70 -6.10 0.25
CA CYS A 66 -10.46 -5.59 -0.88
C CYS A 66 -10.76 -6.70 -1.90
N THR A 67 -11.90 -6.56 -2.60
CA THR A 67 -12.18 -7.42 -3.77
C THR A 67 -11.19 -7.12 -4.90
N ASP A 68 -11.04 -8.02 -5.87
CA ASP A 68 -10.15 -7.79 -7.01
C ASP A 68 -10.51 -6.51 -7.80
N ASP A 69 -11.80 -6.24 -7.98
CA ASP A 69 -12.29 -5.01 -8.63
C ASP A 69 -11.93 -3.74 -7.83
N GLU A 70 -12.08 -3.80 -6.50
CA GLU A 70 -11.70 -2.70 -5.61
C GLU A 70 -10.18 -2.48 -5.62
N CYS A 71 -9.39 -3.56 -5.60
CA CYS A 71 -7.93 -3.48 -5.66
C CYS A 71 -7.47 -2.79 -6.94
N LYS A 72 -8.06 -3.18 -8.09
CA LYS A 72 -7.77 -2.55 -9.37
C LYS A 72 -8.13 -1.07 -9.36
N LEU A 73 -9.33 -0.71 -8.90
CA LEU A 73 -9.77 0.68 -8.83
C LEU A 73 -8.87 1.53 -7.92
N ILE A 74 -8.47 0.99 -6.76
CA ILE A 74 -7.55 1.65 -5.84
C ILE A 74 -6.20 1.89 -6.52
N MET A 75 -5.63 0.88 -7.17
CA MET A 75 -4.35 1.02 -7.87
C MET A 75 -4.43 1.99 -9.06
N GLU A 76 -5.54 2.04 -9.79
CA GLU A 76 -5.77 3.04 -10.84
C GLU A 76 -5.84 4.46 -10.27
N ASN A 77 -6.50 4.65 -9.12
CA ASN A 77 -6.54 5.93 -8.42
C ASN A 77 -5.16 6.33 -7.89
N CYS A 78 -4.36 5.38 -7.40
CA CYS A 78 -2.96 5.62 -7.05
C CYS A 78 -2.16 6.08 -8.28
N ASN A 79 -2.33 5.39 -9.42
CA ASN A 79 -1.64 5.76 -10.65
C ASN A 79 -2.00 7.18 -11.10
N LYS A 80 -3.27 7.58 -11.01
CA LYS A 80 -3.72 8.96 -11.33
C LYS A 80 -3.12 10.00 -10.36
N ALA A 81 -2.99 9.66 -9.09
CA ALA A 81 -2.55 10.57 -8.04
C ALA A 81 -1.02 10.82 -8.04
N VAL A 82 -0.21 9.91 -8.59
CA VAL A 82 1.24 10.08 -8.70
C VAL A 82 1.67 10.71 -10.04
N PRO A 83 2.69 11.59 -10.04
CA PRO A 83 3.26 12.15 -11.26
C PRO A 83 4.08 11.11 -12.03
N VAL A 84 4.56 11.46 -13.22
CA VAL A 84 5.53 10.64 -13.97
C VAL A 84 6.78 10.41 -13.12
N GLY A 85 7.22 9.16 -12.99
CA GLY A 85 8.32 8.77 -12.10
C GLY A 85 7.93 8.65 -10.62
N GLY A 86 6.68 8.97 -10.25
CA GLY A 86 6.13 8.72 -8.93
C GLY A 86 5.86 7.24 -8.68
N LYS A 87 5.64 6.88 -7.42
CA LYS A 87 5.62 5.47 -6.98
C LYS A 87 4.42 5.12 -6.11
N LEU A 88 3.92 3.90 -6.29
CA LEU A 88 3.07 3.22 -5.31
C LEU A 88 3.91 2.15 -4.61
N ILE A 89 3.84 2.12 -3.30
CA ILE A 89 4.61 1.21 -2.45
C ILE A 89 3.60 0.47 -1.58
N LEU A 90 3.42 -0.81 -1.82
CA LEU A 90 2.59 -1.67 -0.98
C LEU A 90 3.45 -2.41 0.03
N CYS A 91 2.92 -2.63 1.23
CA CYS A 91 3.49 -3.51 2.24
C CYS A 91 2.42 -4.55 2.59
N GLU A 92 2.54 -5.71 1.96
CA GLU A 92 1.52 -6.76 2.01
C GLU A 92 2.17 -8.13 2.26
N PRO A 93 1.43 -9.09 2.84
CA PRO A 93 1.80 -10.49 2.73
C PRO A 93 1.72 -10.93 1.26
N VAL A 94 2.70 -11.74 0.87
CA VAL A 94 2.80 -12.30 -0.48
C VAL A 94 2.87 -13.81 -0.36
N LEU A 95 1.93 -14.50 -1.00
CA LEU A 95 1.94 -15.96 -1.06
C LEU A 95 3.08 -16.46 -1.96
N PRO A 96 3.76 -17.55 -1.58
CA PRO A 96 4.63 -18.23 -2.50
C PRO A 96 3.80 -18.81 -3.66
N GLU A 97 4.39 -18.88 -4.86
CA GLU A 97 3.73 -19.46 -6.04
C GLU A 97 3.38 -20.95 -5.86
N GLN A 98 4.11 -21.63 -4.98
CA GLN A 98 3.85 -23.02 -4.60
C GLN A 98 3.85 -23.12 -3.08
N SER A 99 2.87 -23.83 -2.53
CA SER A 99 2.84 -24.12 -1.11
C SER A 99 3.87 -25.18 -0.73
N ASP A 100 4.44 -25.03 0.45
CA ASP A 100 5.31 -26.01 1.11
C ASP A 100 4.87 -26.22 2.58
N GLU A 101 5.60 -27.09 3.28
CA GLU A 101 5.33 -27.40 4.70
C GLU A 101 5.99 -26.40 5.67
N SER A 102 6.55 -25.30 5.17
CA SER A 102 7.26 -24.33 6.01
C SER A 102 6.28 -23.64 6.97
N HIS A 103 6.81 -23.21 8.12
CA HIS A 103 6.05 -22.40 9.07
C HIS A 103 5.55 -21.09 8.43
N MET A 104 6.31 -20.53 7.49
CA MET A 104 5.94 -19.31 6.76
C MET A 104 4.70 -19.54 5.90
N THR A 105 4.71 -20.54 5.01
CA THR A 105 3.56 -20.85 4.15
C THR A 105 2.32 -21.14 4.98
N ARG A 106 2.47 -21.93 6.06
CA ARG A 106 1.35 -22.21 6.97
C ARG A 106 0.76 -20.93 7.57
N ALA A 107 1.60 -20.03 8.05
CA ALA A 107 1.13 -18.81 8.69
C ALA A 107 0.49 -17.81 7.70
N LEU A 108 0.98 -17.76 6.45
CA LEU A 108 0.34 -16.99 5.37
C LEU A 108 -1.03 -17.55 4.98
N LEU A 109 -1.17 -18.88 4.92
CA LEU A 109 -2.46 -19.53 4.64
C LEU A 109 -3.45 -19.38 5.80
N GLU A 110 -2.98 -19.48 7.06
CA GLU A 110 -3.80 -19.17 8.24
C GLU A 110 -4.28 -17.71 8.21
N GLY A 111 -3.42 -16.78 7.78
CA GLY A 111 -3.79 -15.39 7.57
C GLY A 111 -4.85 -15.22 6.48
N ASP A 112 -4.78 -15.96 5.38
CA ASP A 112 -5.79 -15.91 4.31
C ASP A 112 -7.19 -16.35 4.82
N ILE A 113 -7.23 -17.41 5.64
CA ILE A 113 -8.45 -17.84 6.34
C ILE A 113 -8.96 -16.74 7.28
N PHE A 114 -8.07 -16.07 8.03
CA PHE A 114 -8.43 -14.96 8.91
C PHE A 114 -9.03 -13.79 8.11
N ILE A 115 -8.43 -13.41 6.98
CA ILE A 115 -8.96 -12.36 6.09
C ILE A 115 -10.37 -12.71 5.60
N MET A 116 -10.55 -13.94 5.11
CA MET A 116 -11.82 -14.44 4.60
C MET A 116 -12.92 -14.45 5.69
N THR A 117 -12.59 -14.83 6.92
CA THR A 117 -13.55 -15.03 8.01
C THR A 117 -13.89 -13.76 8.80
N VAL A 118 -12.91 -12.86 8.98
CA VAL A 118 -13.06 -11.68 9.84
C VAL A 118 -13.40 -10.43 9.06
N TYR A 119 -12.79 -10.22 7.89
CA TYR A 119 -12.99 -8.99 7.13
C TYR A 119 -14.02 -9.19 6.02
N ARG A 120 -13.72 -10.06 5.05
CA ARG A 120 -14.56 -10.22 3.87
C ARG A 120 -14.26 -11.51 3.13
N THR A 121 -15.31 -12.21 2.72
CA THR A 121 -15.23 -13.48 1.98
C THR A 121 -14.50 -13.41 0.64
N LYS A 122 -14.28 -12.21 0.10
CA LYS A 122 -13.56 -11.97 -1.17
C LYS A 122 -12.20 -11.31 -1.00
N GLY A 123 -11.77 -11.06 0.24
CA GLY A 123 -10.39 -10.68 0.53
C GLY A 123 -9.49 -11.91 0.43
N LYS A 124 -8.27 -11.73 -0.07
CA LYS A 124 -7.28 -12.80 -0.19
C LYS A 124 -5.87 -12.24 -0.13
N HIS A 125 -4.93 -13.04 0.37
CA HIS A 125 -3.52 -12.87 0.05
C HIS A 125 -3.29 -13.19 -1.44
N ARG A 126 -2.25 -12.59 -2.00
CA ARG A 126 -1.94 -12.70 -3.44
C ARG A 126 -0.50 -13.12 -3.65
N THR A 127 -0.23 -13.81 -4.74
CA THR A 127 1.15 -14.10 -5.15
C THR A 127 1.83 -12.86 -5.72
N GLU A 128 3.15 -12.91 -5.87
CA GLU A 128 3.91 -11.82 -6.48
C GLU A 128 3.45 -11.55 -7.93
N GLU A 129 3.19 -12.61 -8.70
CA GLU A 129 2.72 -12.48 -10.08
C GLU A 129 1.32 -11.87 -10.17
N GLU A 130 0.40 -12.21 -9.26
CA GLU A 130 -0.92 -11.56 -9.19
C GLU A 130 -0.79 -10.05 -8.92
N TYR A 131 0.09 -9.65 -8.00
CA TYR A 131 0.36 -8.22 -7.74
C TYR A 131 0.98 -7.52 -8.95
N ARG A 132 1.92 -8.17 -9.64
CA ARG A 132 2.56 -7.64 -10.85
C ARG A 132 1.53 -7.38 -11.94
N GLN A 133 0.66 -8.35 -12.21
CA GLN A 133 -0.41 -8.24 -13.21
C GLN A 133 -1.40 -7.14 -12.84
N LEU A 134 -1.80 -7.07 -11.56
CA LEU A 134 -2.70 -6.03 -11.07
C LEU A 134 -2.10 -4.64 -11.30
N GLY A 135 -0.84 -4.42 -10.93
CA GLY A 135 -0.16 -3.14 -11.14
C GLY A 135 -0.03 -2.74 -12.60
N HIS A 136 0.31 -3.70 -13.48
CA HIS A 136 0.33 -3.43 -14.91
C HIS A 136 -1.05 -3.07 -15.46
N SER A 137 -2.09 -3.77 -15.04
CA SER A 137 -3.47 -3.48 -15.46
C SER A 137 -3.96 -2.09 -14.99
N ALA A 138 -3.42 -1.60 -13.88
CA ALA A 138 -3.71 -0.28 -13.32
C ALA A 138 -2.84 0.85 -13.92
N GLY A 139 -1.95 0.54 -14.87
CA GLY A 139 -1.15 1.51 -15.62
C GLY A 139 0.25 1.78 -15.06
N PHE A 140 0.76 0.96 -14.13
CA PHE A 140 2.17 1.02 -13.72
C PHE A 140 3.06 0.26 -14.71
N LYS A 141 4.24 0.80 -14.99
CA LYS A 141 5.17 0.26 -16.01
C LYS A 141 6.23 -0.65 -15.43
N HIS A 142 6.66 -0.39 -14.20
CA HIS A 142 7.69 -1.16 -13.54
C HIS A 142 7.19 -1.69 -12.20
N PHE A 143 7.65 -2.88 -11.86
CA PHE A 143 7.33 -3.59 -10.64
C PHE A 143 8.62 -4.17 -10.04
N ARG A 144 8.78 -4.03 -8.72
CA ARG A 144 9.92 -4.60 -7.99
C ARG A 144 9.53 -4.99 -6.56
N PRO A 145 9.74 -6.27 -6.16
CA PRO A 145 9.59 -6.70 -4.79
C PRO A 145 10.86 -6.44 -3.96
N PHE A 146 10.68 -6.18 -2.66
CA PHE A 146 11.73 -6.19 -1.64
C PHE A 146 11.21 -6.96 -0.41
N TYR A 147 11.86 -8.06 -0.07
CA TYR A 147 11.46 -8.89 1.06
C TYR A 147 12.00 -8.28 2.37
N LEU A 148 11.10 -7.87 3.28
CA LEU A 148 11.51 -7.30 4.58
C LEU A 148 11.76 -8.38 5.62
N ASN A 149 10.82 -9.32 5.70
CA ASN A 149 10.86 -10.50 6.55
C ASN A 149 9.97 -11.57 5.94
N ASP A 150 9.83 -12.71 6.63
CA ASP A 150 9.08 -13.87 6.15
C ASP A 150 7.56 -13.59 5.96
N PHE A 151 7.05 -12.46 6.47
CA PHE A 151 5.63 -12.10 6.40
C PHE A 151 5.33 -10.93 5.48
N PHE A 152 6.18 -9.92 5.42
CA PHE A 152 5.93 -8.71 4.64
C PHE A 152 6.91 -8.54 3.51
N THR A 153 6.33 -8.28 2.34
CA THR A 153 7.06 -7.84 1.15
C THR A 153 6.66 -6.41 0.83
N ILE A 154 7.65 -5.58 0.51
CA ILE A 154 7.44 -4.28 -0.09
C ILE A 154 7.35 -4.44 -1.61
N LEU A 155 6.21 -4.07 -2.18
CA LEU A 155 5.95 -4.13 -3.61
C LEU A 155 6.00 -2.70 -4.15
N GLU A 156 7.06 -2.37 -4.88
CA GLU A 156 7.23 -1.06 -5.50
C GLU A 156 6.70 -1.09 -6.95
N PHE A 157 5.77 -0.19 -7.25
CA PHE A 157 5.24 0.07 -8.58
C PHE A 157 5.62 1.49 -9.02
N GLN A 158 6.17 1.63 -10.21
CA GLN A 158 6.56 2.93 -10.78
C GLN A 158 5.77 3.24 -12.06
N LYS A 159 5.35 4.50 -12.16
CA LYS A 159 4.62 5.05 -13.32
C LYS A 159 5.53 5.55 -14.43
#